data_AF-A0A7T4UQK0-F1
#
_entry.id   AF-A0A7T4UQK0-F1
#
_cell.length_a   1.000
_cell.length_b   1.000
_cell.length_c   1.000
_cell.angle_alpha   90.00
_cell.angle_beta   90.00
_cell.angle_gamma   90.00
#
_symmetry.space_group_name_H-M   'P 1'
#
loop_
_entity.id
_entity.type
_entity.pdbx_description
1 polymer ?
#
loop_
_entity_poly.entity_id
_entity_poly.type
_entity_poly.pdbx_seq_one_letter_code
_entity_poly.pdbx_strand_id
1 'polypeptide(L)'
;MIRSYIALGSNRGQPRQHIDSALTSLANLPDSQLVTVSRLFGTTAVGPGKQDDYINAVVALDTALGAEALLDALQRIETEHGRLREVRWGPRSLDLDILLYGDETIDTPRLQIPHPRMMERAFVLCPLADIHPDFIQRHGLSGSSHVDYRLRDDVWLLEDSTAVTHFR
;
A
#
# COMPACT_ATOMS: atom_id res chain seq x y z
N MET A 1 -16.45 -12.80 -1.52
CA MET A 1 -15.59 -11.61 -1.50
C MET A 1 -14.30 -11.95 -2.23
N ILE A 2 -13.70 -10.98 -2.91
CA ILE A 2 -12.42 -11.08 -3.61
C ILE A 2 -11.35 -10.49 -2.68
N ARG A 3 -10.22 -11.21 -2.54
CA ARG A 3 -9.05 -10.74 -1.80
C ARG A 3 -8.30 -9.70 -2.62
N SER A 4 -8.23 -8.47 -2.15
CA SER A 4 -7.45 -7.38 -2.72
C SER A 4 -6.26 -7.05 -1.83
N TYR A 5 -5.15 -6.62 -2.44
CA TYR A 5 -3.99 -6.10 -1.71
C TYR A 5 -3.79 -4.63 -2.06
N ILE A 6 -3.76 -3.78 -1.04
CA ILE A 6 -3.72 -2.32 -1.21
C ILE A 6 -2.48 -1.78 -0.53
N ALA A 7 -1.65 -1.04 -1.26
CA ALA A 7 -0.53 -0.30 -0.68
C ALA A 7 -1.02 1.03 -0.12
N LEU A 8 -0.45 1.42 1.02
CA LEU A 8 -0.66 2.71 1.67
C LEU A 8 0.67 3.45 1.74
N GLY A 9 0.67 4.74 1.46
CA GLY A 9 1.85 5.60 1.57
C GLY A 9 1.50 7.00 2.06
N SER A 10 2.32 7.56 2.96
CA SER A 10 2.17 8.95 3.42
C SER A 10 3.52 9.57 3.78
N ASN A 11 3.75 10.83 3.42
CA ASN A 11 4.97 11.57 3.79
C ASN A 11 4.74 13.08 4.06
N ARG A 12 3.48 13.52 4.20
CA ARG A 12 3.17 14.93 4.43
C ARG A 12 2.34 15.11 5.69
N GLY A 13 2.73 16.08 6.53
CA GLY A 13 1.98 16.45 7.72
C GLY A 13 2.21 15.47 8.86
N GLN A 14 1.25 14.57 9.11
CA GLN A 14 1.34 13.56 10.18
C GLN A 14 1.21 12.14 9.59
N PRO A 15 2.26 11.62 8.92
CA PRO A 15 2.16 10.38 8.14
C PRO A 15 1.63 9.18 8.90
N ARG A 16 2.06 9.00 10.15
CA ARG A 16 1.59 7.88 10.99
C ARG A 16 0.09 7.97 11.25
N GLN A 17 -0.42 9.17 11.58
CA GLN A 17 -1.86 9.38 11.79
C GLN A 17 -2.66 9.18 10.50
N HIS A 18 -2.12 9.58 9.35
CA HIS A 18 -2.77 9.32 8.07
C HIS A 18 -2.88 7.82 7.78
N ILE A 19 -1.83 7.04 8.06
CA ILE A 19 -1.87 5.58 7.91
C ILE A 19 -2.88 4.98 8.89
N ASP A 20 -2.81 5.29 10.18
CA ASP A 20 -3.71 4.73 11.20
C ASP A 20 -5.19 5.07 10.92
N SER A 21 -5.46 6.30 10.45
CA SER A 21 -6.80 6.74 10.04
C SER A 21 -7.26 6.02 8.77
N ALA A 22 -6.39 5.86 7.77
CA ALA A 22 -6.72 5.11 6.55
C ALA A 22 -7.05 3.64 6.84
N LEU A 23 -6.33 2.99 7.76
CA LEU A 23 -6.64 1.63 8.21
C LEU A 23 -8.04 1.56 8.85
N THR A 24 -8.41 2.57 9.65
CA THR A 24 -9.75 2.67 10.23
C THR A 24 -10.82 2.87 9.14
N SER A 25 -10.56 3.71 8.13
CA SER A 25 -11.47 3.89 7.00
C SER A 25 -11.66 2.61 6.18
N LEU A 26 -10.58 1.85 5.96
CA LEU A 26 -10.61 0.57 5.23
C LEU A 26 -11.34 -0.52 6.03
N ALA A 27 -11.15 -0.58 7.35
CA ALA A 27 -11.87 -1.51 8.22
C ALA A 27 -13.39 -1.24 8.26
N ASN A 28 -13.81 0.01 8.02
CA ASN A 28 -15.21 0.42 7.96
C ASN A 28 -15.75 0.54 6.53
N LEU A 29 -14.99 0.10 5.52
CA LEU A 29 -15.42 0.21 4.14
C LEU A 29 -16.61 -0.74 3.89
N PRO A 30 -17.73 -0.28 3.31
CA PRO A 30 -18.87 -1.14 3.01
C PRO A 30 -18.50 -2.34 2.16
N ASP A 31 -19.20 -3.45 2.38
CA ASP A 31 -19.03 -4.72 1.67
C ASP A 31 -17.57 -5.22 1.64
N SER A 32 -16.80 -4.85 2.66
CA SER A 32 -15.39 -5.15 2.76
C SER A 32 -15.00 -5.52 4.18
N GLN A 33 -13.96 -6.33 4.31
CA GLN A 33 -13.37 -6.77 5.56
C GLN A 33 -11.85 -6.61 5.45
N LEU A 34 -11.29 -5.75 6.29
CA LEU A 34 -9.84 -5.71 6.48
C LEU A 34 -9.43 -7.06 7.09
N VAL A 35 -8.42 -7.72 6.52
CA VAL A 35 -8.01 -9.08 6.94
C VAL A 35 -6.71 -9.01 7.73
N THR A 36 -5.73 -8.32 7.18
CA THR A 36 -4.41 -8.16 7.78
C THR A 36 -3.72 -6.92 7.25
N VAL A 37 -2.78 -6.42 8.04
CA VAL A 37 -1.99 -5.22 7.77
C VAL A 37 -0.53 -5.61 7.98
N SER A 38 0.33 -5.26 7.04
CA SER A 38 1.77 -5.44 7.22
C SER A 38 2.29 -4.59 8.38
N ARG A 39 3.51 -4.89 8.81
CA ARG A 39 4.30 -3.91 9.55
C ARG A 39 4.48 -2.64 8.73
N LEU A 40 4.84 -1.55 9.42
CA LEU A 40 5.07 -0.26 8.82
C LEU A 40 6.54 -0.10 8.42
N PHE A 41 6.77 0.40 7.22
CA PHE A 41 8.09 0.60 6.66
C PHE A 41 8.34 2.08 6.37
N GLY A 42 9.49 2.59 6.78
CA GLY A 42 9.97 3.90 6.37
C GLY A 42 10.74 3.79 5.06
N THR A 43 10.61 4.76 4.15
CA THR A 43 11.42 4.85 2.93
C THR A 43 11.79 6.25 2.53
N THR A 44 12.97 6.41 1.94
CA THR A 44 13.40 7.69 1.38
C THR A 44 12.45 8.15 0.28
N ALA A 45 12.03 9.41 0.33
CA ALA A 45 11.18 9.99 -0.71
C ALA A 45 11.93 10.15 -2.04
N VAL A 46 11.27 9.77 -3.13
CA VAL A 46 11.78 9.94 -4.50
C VAL A 46 10.95 10.99 -5.21
N GLY A 47 11.58 12.08 -5.63
CA GLY A 47 10.88 13.15 -6.34
C GLY A 47 11.62 14.48 -6.31
N PRO A 48 11.01 15.55 -6.85
CA PRO A 48 11.62 16.87 -6.85
C PRO A 48 11.67 17.45 -5.43
N GLY A 49 12.77 18.15 -5.13
CA GLY A 49 12.95 18.90 -3.89
C GLY A 49 13.23 18.04 -2.65
N LYS A 50 13.38 18.71 -1.49
CA LYS A 50 13.46 18.04 -0.20
C LYS A 50 12.05 17.63 0.22
N GLN A 51 11.86 16.34 0.47
CA GLN A 51 10.62 15.77 0.96
C GLN A 51 10.94 14.95 2.22
N ASP A 52 9.98 14.87 3.13
CA ASP A 52 10.08 13.96 4.27
C ASP A 52 9.94 12.51 3.79
N ASP A 53 10.47 11.58 4.58
CA ASP A 53 10.38 10.16 4.29
C ASP A 53 8.94 9.64 4.33
N TYR A 54 8.67 8.62 3.53
CA TYR A 54 7.38 7.95 3.50
C TYR A 54 7.25 6.92 4.62
N ILE A 55 6.06 6.83 5.20
CA ILE A 55 5.58 5.63 5.89
C ILE A 55 4.73 4.84 4.90
N ASN A 56 5.05 3.56 4.75
CA ASN A 56 4.38 2.64 3.84
C ASN A 56 3.86 1.39 4.58
N ALA A 57 2.76 0.86 4.08
CA ALA A 57 2.20 -0.42 4.51
C ALA A 57 1.47 -1.09 3.34
N VAL A 58 1.15 -2.38 3.48
CA VAL A 58 0.23 -3.09 2.61
C VAL A 58 -0.84 -3.73 3.47
N VAL A 59 -2.09 -3.71 3.00
CA VAL A 59 -3.19 -4.44 3.63
C VAL A 59 -3.74 -5.49 2.70
N ALA A 60 -4.27 -6.55 3.29
CA ALA A 60 -5.15 -7.49 2.61
C ALA A 60 -6.60 -7.16 2.99
N LEU A 61 -7.45 -6.95 2.00
CA LEU A 61 -8.86 -6.57 2.14
C LEU A 61 -9.71 -7.56 1.35
N ASP A 62 -10.61 -8.27 2.01
CA ASP A 62 -11.66 -9.03 1.32
C ASP A 62 -12.80 -8.07 0.98
N THR A 63 -13.24 -7.99 -0.27
CA THR A 63 -14.31 -7.06 -0.69
C THR A 63 -15.28 -7.68 -1.68
N ALA A 64 -16.55 -7.28 -1.65
CA ALA A 64 -17.54 -7.57 -2.70
C ALA A 64 -17.69 -6.43 -3.71
N LEU A 65 -17.02 -5.29 -3.50
CA LEU A 65 -16.97 -4.20 -4.47
C LEU A 65 -16.20 -4.65 -5.71
N GLY A 66 -16.72 -4.33 -6.90
CA GLY A 66 -15.96 -4.47 -8.15
C GLY A 66 -14.70 -3.59 -8.14
N ALA A 67 -13.68 -3.95 -8.92
CA ALA A 67 -12.35 -3.32 -8.85
C ALA A 67 -12.38 -1.78 -9.06
N GLU A 68 -13.19 -1.28 -10.01
CA GLU A 68 -13.34 0.18 -10.19
C GLU A 68 -14.11 0.85 -9.04
N ALA A 69 -15.11 0.17 -8.45
CA ALA A 69 -15.81 0.69 -7.29
C ALA A 69 -14.91 0.73 -6.04
N LEU A 70 -14.03 -0.26 -5.89
CA LEU A 70 -12.97 -0.23 -4.89
C LEU A 70 -12.03 0.96 -5.14
N LEU A 71 -11.58 1.17 -6.39
CA LEU A 71 -10.75 2.32 -6.75
C LEU A 71 -11.41 3.65 -6.36
N ASP A 72 -12.69 3.83 -6.67
CA ASP A 72 -13.45 5.03 -6.31
C ASP A 72 -13.53 5.23 -4.79
N ALA A 73 -13.74 4.15 -4.04
CA ALA A 73 -13.74 4.20 -2.58
C ALA A 73 -12.38 4.61 -1.99
N LEU A 74 -11.28 4.08 -2.53
CA LEU A 74 -9.93 4.45 -2.09
C LEU A 74 -9.63 5.93 -2.41
N GLN A 75 -9.96 6.40 -3.61
CA GLN A 75 -9.77 7.80 -4.00
C GLN A 75 -10.60 8.77 -3.13
N ARG A 76 -11.78 8.35 -2.68
CA ARG A 76 -12.57 9.11 -1.70
C ARG A 76 -11.84 9.21 -0.36
N ILE A 77 -11.32 8.10 0.17
CA ILE A 77 -10.54 8.08 1.43
C ILE A 77 -9.33 9.03 1.33
N GLU A 78 -8.60 9.00 0.21
CA GLU A 78 -7.47 9.91 -0.02
C GLU A 78 -7.88 11.38 0.01
N THR A 79 -9.02 11.70 -0.60
CA THR A 79 -9.58 13.05 -0.65
C THR A 79 -9.96 13.54 0.75
N GLU A 80 -10.56 12.66 1.56
CA GLU A 80 -10.89 12.91 2.98
C GLU A 80 -9.62 13.16 3.82
N HIS A 81 -8.49 12.56 3.44
CA HIS A 81 -7.16 12.82 4.04
C HIS A 81 -6.43 14.01 3.39
N GLY A 82 -7.11 14.83 2.59
CA GLY A 82 -6.58 16.06 2.04
C GLY A 82 -5.55 15.87 0.91
N ARG A 83 -5.60 14.76 0.17
CA ARG A 83 -4.72 14.55 -0.98
C ARG A 83 -4.96 15.64 -2.04
N LEU A 84 -3.93 16.43 -2.33
CA LEU A 84 -3.92 17.44 -3.40
C LEU A 84 -2.99 16.96 -4.53
N ARG A 85 -3.48 16.95 -5.77
CA ARG A 85 -2.71 16.48 -6.95
C ARG A 85 -2.09 17.66 -7.70
N GLU A 86 -1.19 18.40 -7.05
CA GLU A 86 -0.60 19.64 -7.59
C GLU A 86 0.71 19.39 -8.36
N VAL A 87 1.59 18.52 -7.83
CA VAL A 87 2.92 18.24 -8.40
C VAL A 87 3.09 16.74 -8.60
N ARG A 88 3.53 16.33 -9.80
CA ARG A 88 3.88 14.94 -10.08
C ARG A 88 5.03 14.50 -9.15
N TRP A 89 4.82 13.44 -8.38
CA TRP A 89 5.75 12.94 -7.34
C TRP A 89 6.03 13.94 -6.19
N GLY A 90 5.09 14.85 -5.94
CA GLY A 90 5.14 15.69 -4.74
C GLY A 90 4.70 14.93 -3.48
N PRO A 91 4.88 15.55 -2.30
CA PRO A 91 4.46 14.99 -1.03
C PRO A 91 2.96 14.67 -0.98
N ARG A 92 2.60 13.57 -0.32
CA ARG A 92 1.23 13.05 -0.23
C ARG A 92 0.83 12.90 1.23
N SER A 93 -0.34 13.42 1.58
CA SER A 93 -0.95 13.11 2.89
C SER A 93 -1.40 11.65 2.96
N LEU A 94 -1.94 11.09 1.87
CA LEU A 94 -2.24 9.67 1.75
C LEU A 94 -2.22 9.26 0.27
N ASP A 95 -1.74 8.06 -0.01
CA ASP A 95 -1.73 7.37 -1.31
C ASP A 95 -2.22 5.93 -1.08
N LEU A 96 -3.25 5.51 -1.80
CA LEU A 96 -3.85 4.17 -1.74
C LEU A 96 -3.85 3.55 -3.14
N ASP A 97 -2.97 2.56 -3.36
CA ASP A 97 -2.84 1.89 -4.65
C ASP A 97 -3.31 0.44 -4.56
N ILE A 98 -4.24 0.01 -5.43
CA ILE A 98 -4.61 -1.40 -5.56
C ILE A 98 -3.46 -2.14 -6.26
N LEU A 99 -2.83 -3.08 -5.57
CA LEU A 99 -1.73 -3.89 -6.09
C LEU A 99 -2.23 -5.11 -6.85
N LEU A 100 -3.16 -5.84 -6.23
CA LEU A 100 -3.71 -7.10 -6.69
C LEU A 100 -5.21 -7.12 -6.37
N TYR A 101 -6.01 -7.79 -7.20
CA TYR A 101 -7.44 -7.94 -6.99
C TYR A 101 -7.83 -9.37 -7.39
N GLY A 102 -7.88 -10.28 -6.42
CA GLY A 102 -7.98 -11.71 -6.68
C GLY A 102 -6.86 -12.17 -7.62
N ASP A 103 -7.24 -13.01 -8.59
CA ASP A 103 -6.37 -13.46 -9.68
C ASP A 103 -6.65 -12.68 -10.99
N GLU A 104 -7.36 -11.54 -10.90
CA GLU A 104 -7.77 -10.77 -12.08
C GLU A 104 -6.60 -10.06 -12.76
N THR A 105 -6.67 -9.97 -14.09
CA THR A 105 -5.87 -9.06 -14.88
C THR A 105 -6.78 -7.99 -15.45
N ILE A 106 -6.53 -6.74 -15.06
CA ILE A 106 -7.35 -5.59 -15.45
C ILE A 106 -6.45 -4.64 -16.22
N ASP A 107 -6.87 -4.23 -17.42
CA ASP A 107 -6.18 -3.21 -18.21
C ASP A 107 -7.22 -2.25 -18.77
N THR A 108 -7.58 -1.25 -17.97
CA THR A 108 -8.45 -0.15 -18.38
C THR A 108 -7.70 1.17 -18.27
N PRO A 109 -8.15 2.25 -18.94
CA PRO A 109 -7.55 3.57 -18.78
C PRO A 109 -7.55 4.10 -17.34
N ARG A 110 -8.40 3.55 -16.46
CA ARG A 110 -8.52 3.97 -15.06
C ARG A 110 -7.74 3.08 -14.10
N LEU A 111 -7.60 1.78 -14.41
CA LEU A 111 -7.08 0.79 -13.49
C LEU A 111 -6.29 -0.30 -14.22
N GLN A 112 -5.08 -0.57 -13.72
CA GLN A 112 -4.22 -1.65 -14.19
C GLN A 112 -3.88 -2.58 -13.03
N ILE A 113 -4.22 -3.87 -13.14
CA ILE A 113 -3.98 -4.91 -12.14
C ILE A 113 -3.33 -6.14 -12.82
N PRO A 114 -2.24 -6.71 -12.28
CA PRO A 114 -1.46 -6.23 -11.13
C PRO A 114 -0.92 -4.81 -11.34
N HIS A 115 -0.71 -4.06 -10.26
CA HIS A 115 -0.23 -2.68 -10.38
C HIS A 115 1.09 -2.67 -11.16
N PRO A 116 1.21 -1.90 -12.26
CA PRO A 116 2.22 -2.09 -13.29
C PRO A 116 3.66 -1.94 -12.78
N ARG A 117 3.85 -1.18 -11.70
CA ARG A 117 5.17 -0.92 -11.10
C ARG A 117 5.38 -1.58 -9.74
N MET A 118 4.49 -2.46 -9.29
CA MET A 118 4.61 -3.04 -7.94
C MET A 118 5.91 -3.85 -7.78
N MET A 119 6.31 -4.56 -8.84
CA MET A 119 7.50 -5.42 -8.86
C MET A 119 8.83 -4.64 -8.87
N GLU A 120 8.78 -3.31 -9.09
CA GLU A 120 9.95 -2.43 -9.11
C GLU A 120 10.17 -1.72 -7.76
N ARG A 121 9.20 -1.78 -6.84
CA ARG A 121 9.12 -0.91 -5.68
C ARG A 121 9.33 -1.69 -4.39
N ALA A 122 10.51 -1.57 -3.80
CA ALA A 122 10.83 -2.24 -2.53
C ALA A 122 9.88 -1.83 -1.39
N PHE A 123 9.43 -0.58 -1.36
CA PHE A 123 8.44 -0.08 -0.39
C PHE A 123 7.04 -0.67 -0.55
N VAL A 124 6.78 -1.37 -1.66
CA VAL A 124 5.57 -2.17 -1.88
C VAL A 124 5.86 -3.64 -1.58
N LEU A 125 6.99 -4.15 -2.08
CA LEU A 125 7.35 -5.56 -2.00
C LEU A 125 7.70 -6.03 -0.58
N CYS A 126 8.43 -5.21 0.20
CA CYS A 126 8.78 -5.54 1.59
C CYS A 126 7.52 -5.71 2.47
N PRO A 127 6.57 -4.74 2.52
CA PRO A 127 5.33 -4.93 3.25
C PRO A 127 4.41 -6.01 2.66
N LEU A 128 4.36 -6.19 1.33
CA LEU A 128 3.58 -7.29 0.74
C LEU A 128 4.15 -8.66 1.14
N ALA A 129 5.48 -8.82 1.17
CA ALA A 129 6.14 -10.05 1.62
C ALA A 129 5.82 -10.39 3.07
N ASP A 130 5.55 -9.38 3.90
CA ASP A 130 5.21 -9.54 5.32
C ASP A 130 3.87 -10.26 5.52
N ILE A 131 2.90 -10.06 4.61
CA ILE A 131 1.54 -10.60 4.73
C ILE A 131 1.16 -11.59 3.63
N HIS A 132 1.93 -11.65 2.54
CA HIS A 132 1.71 -12.55 1.41
C HIS A 132 3.04 -13.13 0.89
N PRO A 133 3.80 -13.87 1.72
CA PRO A 133 5.11 -14.41 1.35
C PRO A 133 5.07 -15.36 0.14
N ASP A 134 3.99 -16.14 0.01
CA ASP A 134 3.80 -17.08 -1.11
C ASP A 134 3.78 -16.39 -2.48
N PHE A 135 3.21 -15.17 -2.58
CA PHE A 135 3.20 -14.41 -3.83
C PHE A 135 4.63 -14.10 -4.27
N ILE A 136 5.46 -13.63 -3.34
CA ILE A 136 6.87 -13.30 -3.60
C ILE A 136 7.65 -14.54 -4.06
N GLN A 137 7.41 -15.68 -3.42
CA GLN A 137 8.08 -16.93 -3.78
C GLN A 137 7.72 -17.41 -5.19
N ARG A 138 6.44 -17.32 -5.58
CA ARG A 138 5.95 -17.78 -6.89
C ARG A 138 6.38 -16.89 -8.05
N HIS A 139 6.41 -15.58 -7.83
CA HIS A 139 6.68 -14.61 -8.91
C HIS A 139 8.16 -14.27 -9.10
N GLY A 140 9.07 -15.05 -8.51
CA GLY A 140 10.47 -15.07 -8.92
C GLY A 140 11.23 -13.77 -8.62
N LEU A 141 10.82 -13.00 -7.62
CA LEU A 141 11.62 -11.93 -7.00
C LEU A 141 12.78 -12.53 -6.19
N SER A 142 13.50 -13.48 -6.79
CA SER A 142 14.53 -14.32 -6.20
C SER A 142 15.85 -13.57 -5.97
N GLY A 143 15.94 -12.30 -6.37
CA GLY A 143 16.93 -11.38 -5.86
C GLY A 143 16.48 -10.95 -4.46
N SER A 144 17.01 -11.59 -3.42
CA SER A 144 16.74 -11.29 -2.01
C SER A 144 16.83 -9.79 -1.67
N SER A 145 17.56 -8.99 -2.46
CA SER A 145 17.73 -7.54 -2.31
C SER A 145 16.46 -6.69 -2.50
N HIS A 146 15.44 -7.15 -3.22
CA HIS A 146 14.23 -6.33 -3.46
C HIS A 146 13.18 -6.46 -2.36
N VAL A 147 13.20 -7.56 -1.60
CA VAL A 147 12.20 -7.91 -0.59
C VAL A 147 12.77 -8.00 0.82
N ASP A 148 14.08 -8.25 0.97
CA ASP A 148 14.75 -8.15 2.27
C ASP A 148 15.19 -6.71 2.51
N TYR A 149 14.38 -5.96 3.25
CA TYR A 149 14.69 -4.58 3.65
C TYR A 149 16.04 -4.46 4.38
N ARG A 150 16.56 -5.54 5.00
CA ARG A 150 17.86 -5.52 5.70
C ARG A 150 19.05 -5.40 4.75
N LEU A 151 18.83 -5.64 3.45
CA LEU A 151 19.84 -5.53 2.40
C LEU A 151 19.71 -4.20 1.63
N ARG A 152 18.97 -3.23 2.19
CA ARG A 152 18.63 -1.97 1.54
C ARG A 152 18.95 -0.78 2.42
N ASP A 153 19.34 0.31 1.77
CA ASP A 153 19.63 1.59 2.43
C ASP A 153 18.44 2.57 2.34
N ASP A 154 17.45 2.27 1.50
CA ASP A 154 16.31 3.12 1.16
C ASP A 154 14.98 2.69 1.80
N VAL A 155 14.97 1.55 2.50
CA VAL A 155 13.79 0.96 3.17
C VAL A 155 14.17 0.41 4.53
N TRP A 156 13.43 0.76 5.57
CA TRP A 156 13.64 0.23 6.93
C TRP A 156 12.32 -0.08 7.62
N LEU A 157 12.38 -0.98 8.61
CA LEU A 157 11.25 -1.29 9.48
C LEU A 157 11.12 -0.20 10.56
N LEU A 158 9.91 0.27 10.83
CA LEU A 158 9.68 1.21 11.94
C LEU A 158 9.62 0.45 13.28
N GLU A 159 10.34 0.92 14.30
CA GLU A 159 10.57 0.21 15.57
C GLU A 159 9.27 -0.14 16.34
N ASP A 160 8.23 0.69 16.21
CA ASP A 160 6.91 0.46 16.83
C ASP A 160 5.91 -0.30 15.94
N SER A 161 6.39 -0.95 14.87
CA SER A 161 5.53 -1.75 13.99
C SER A 161 5.35 -3.17 14.52
N THR A 162 4.33 -3.37 15.34
CA THR A 162 3.78 -4.71 15.56
C THR A 162 2.90 -5.07 14.36
N ALA A 163 2.95 -6.32 13.89
CA ALA A 163 1.96 -6.81 12.93
C ALA A 163 0.59 -6.68 13.59
N VAL A 164 -0.28 -5.80 13.08
CA VAL A 164 -1.61 -5.64 13.65
C VAL A 164 -2.40 -6.89 13.29
N THR A 165 -2.63 -7.68 14.35
CA THR A 165 -3.37 -8.94 14.44
C THR A 165 -4.55 -9.03 13.48
N HIS A 166 -4.72 -10.22 12.88
CA HIS A 166 -5.88 -10.61 12.09
C HIS A 166 -7.18 -9.97 12.60
N PHE A 167 -7.75 -9.11 11.76
CA PHE A 167 -9.10 -8.60 11.97
C PHE A 167 -10.04 -9.80 11.79
N ARG A 168 -10.79 -10.13 12.85
CA ARG A 168 -11.77 -11.23 12.83
C ARG A 168 -13.02 -10.82 12.06
#